data_AF-A0A533XN51-F1
#
_entry.id   AF-A0A533XN51-F1
#
_cell.length_a   1.000
_cell.length_b   1.000
_cell.length_c   1.000
_cell.angle_alpha   90.00
_cell.angle_beta   90.00
_cell.angle_gamma   90.00
#
_symmetry.space_group_name_H-M   'P 1'
#
loop_
_entity.id
_entity.type
_entity.pdbx_description
1 polymer ?
#
loop_
_entity_poly.entity_id
_entity_poly.type
_entity_poly.pdbx_seq_one_letter_code
_entity_poly.pdbx_strand_id
1 'polypeptide(L)'
;MIILDEGPTFEMSASLNRSNRSSLDVTSTELVTVAALTALQYPKEQLQIHIESALAAGCSPQEITEVILQMALYAGLPAVRNALQARADVFHRAQLEQGA
;
A
#
# COMPACT_ATOMS: atom_id res chain seq x y z
N MET A 1 -39.50 -29.86 -17.92
CA MET A 1 -39.30 -28.41 -18.09
C MET A 1 -38.57 -27.91 -16.86
N ILE A 2 -37.24 -27.96 -16.89
CA ILE A 2 -36.37 -27.35 -15.88
C ILE A 2 -35.73 -26.20 -16.63
N ILE A 3 -36.12 -24.98 -16.28
CA ILE A 3 -35.53 -23.76 -16.81
C ILE A 3 -34.10 -23.72 -16.25
N LEU A 4 -33.09 -23.83 -17.12
CA LEU A 4 -31.72 -23.48 -16.78
C LEU A 4 -31.70 -21.95 -16.69
N ASP A 5 -31.61 -21.43 -15.47
CA ASP A 5 -31.25 -20.04 -15.23
C ASP A 5 -29.77 -19.90 -15.59
N GLU A 6 -29.51 -19.52 -16.83
CA GLU A 6 -28.19 -19.12 -17.32
C GLU A 6 -27.79 -17.89 -16.49
N GLY A 7 -27.08 -18.14 -15.39
CA GLY A 7 -26.56 -17.10 -14.51
C GLY A 7 -25.79 -16.05 -15.31
N PRO A 8 -25.72 -14.80 -14.81
CA PRO A 8 -25.22 -13.67 -15.58
C PRO A 8 -23.84 -14.00 -16.12
N THR A 9 -23.73 -14.01 -17.45
CA THR A 9 -22.47 -14.08 -18.18
C THR A 9 -21.61 -12.92 -17.71
N PHE A 10 -20.71 -13.19 -16.77
CA PHE A 10 -19.78 -12.23 -16.24
C PHE A 10 -18.84 -11.84 -17.38
N GLU A 11 -19.15 -10.71 -18.02
CA GLU A 11 -18.31 -10.11 -19.05
C GLU A 11 -16.93 -9.81 -18.46
N MET A 12 -15.98 -10.70 -18.73
CA MET A 12 -14.60 -10.70 -18.21
C MET A 12 -13.76 -9.50 -18.70
N SER A 13 -14.29 -8.63 -19.56
CA SER A 13 -13.51 -7.59 -20.24
C SER A 13 -13.56 -6.21 -19.57
N ALA A 14 -14.34 -6.00 -18.50
CA ALA A 14 -14.61 -4.64 -17.98
C ALA A 14 -14.25 -4.37 -16.50
N SER A 15 -13.36 -5.12 -15.85
CA SER A 15 -13.01 -4.82 -14.44
C SER A 15 -11.56 -5.08 -14.04
N LEU A 16 -10.63 -4.44 -14.76
CA LEU A 16 -9.21 -4.30 -14.38
C LEU A 16 -8.95 -3.12 -13.41
N ASN A 17 -9.98 -2.56 -12.79
CA ASN A 17 -9.80 -1.53 -11.77
C ASN A 17 -9.93 -2.15 -10.37
N ARG A 18 -8.81 -2.34 -9.65
CA ARG A 18 -8.77 -2.83 -8.26
C ARG A 18 -9.73 -2.06 -7.36
N SER A 19 -9.88 -0.76 -7.61
CA SER A 19 -10.77 0.15 -6.87
C SER A 19 -12.26 -0.19 -6.97
N ASN A 20 -12.68 -0.98 -7.98
CA ASN A 20 -14.09 -1.33 -8.17
C ASN A 20 -14.49 -2.64 -7.48
N ARG A 21 -13.56 -3.32 -6.80
CA ARG A 21 -13.77 -4.61 -6.11
C ARG A 21 -13.42 -4.58 -4.63
N SER A 22 -12.83 -3.48 -4.16
CA SER A 22 -12.45 -3.28 -2.76
C SER A 22 -13.40 -2.28 -2.12
N SER A 23 -13.91 -2.60 -0.93
CA SER A 23 -14.62 -1.64 -0.10
C SER A 23 -13.67 -0.65 0.60
N LEU A 24 -12.35 -0.85 0.49
CA LEU A 24 -11.35 0.06 1.03
C LEU A 24 -11.12 1.21 0.07
N ASP A 25 -10.93 2.40 0.64
CA ASP A 25 -10.45 3.56 -0.11
C ASP A 25 -8.99 3.38 -0.55
N VAL A 26 -8.58 4.23 -1.49
CA VAL A 26 -7.27 4.14 -2.14
C VAL A 26 -6.14 4.35 -1.14
N THR A 27 -6.31 5.31 -0.22
CA THR A 27 -5.38 5.60 0.90
C THR A 27 -5.18 4.39 1.80
N SER A 28 -6.25 3.76 2.31
CA SER A 28 -6.12 2.55 3.14
C SER A 28 -5.46 1.41 2.38
N THR A 29 -5.76 1.26 1.08
CA THR A 29 -5.15 0.22 0.25
C THR A 29 -3.64 0.41 0.11
N GLU A 30 -3.17 1.64 -0.09
CA GLU A 30 -1.74 1.94 -0.18
C GLU A 30 -1.04 1.78 1.18
N LEU A 31 -1.64 2.24 2.28
CA LEU A 31 -1.09 2.04 3.62
C LEU A 31 -0.94 0.55 3.97
N VAL A 32 -1.96 -0.27 3.65
CA VAL A 32 -1.88 -1.73 3.82
C VAL A 32 -0.77 -2.33 2.96
N THR A 33 -0.58 -1.81 1.75
CA THR A 33 0.50 -2.27 0.86
C THR A 33 1.88 -1.92 1.42
N VAL A 34 2.07 -0.70 1.93
CA VAL A 34 3.31 -0.28 2.61
C VAL A 34 3.59 -1.15 3.84
N ALA A 35 2.57 -1.45 4.64
CA ALA A 35 2.67 -2.35 5.79
C ALA A 35 3.13 -3.76 5.36
N ALA A 36 2.48 -4.33 4.35
CA ALA A 36 2.78 -5.66 3.84
C ALA A 36 4.21 -5.74 3.26
N LEU A 37 4.61 -4.77 2.44
CA LEU A 37 5.95 -4.73 1.86
C LEU A 37 7.05 -4.54 2.93
N THR A 38 6.75 -3.77 3.97
CA THR A 38 7.63 -3.63 5.15
C THR A 38 7.77 -4.98 5.85
N ALA A 39 6.65 -5.63 6.18
CA ALA A 39 6.67 -6.88 6.94
C ALA A 39 7.31 -8.04 6.17
N LEU A 40 7.11 -8.10 4.86
CA LEU A 40 7.68 -9.12 3.97
C LEU A 40 9.11 -8.80 3.51
N GLN A 41 9.67 -7.66 3.92
CA GLN A 41 11.02 -7.21 3.55
C GLN A 41 11.25 -7.21 2.03
N TYR A 42 10.28 -6.70 1.29
CA TYR A 42 10.38 -6.58 -0.17
C TYR A 42 11.50 -5.61 -0.60
N PRO A 43 11.94 -5.67 -1.87
CA PRO A 43 12.96 -4.76 -2.39
C PRO A 43 12.61 -3.29 -2.14
N LYS A 44 13.65 -2.52 -1.79
CA LYS A 44 13.53 -1.12 -1.40
C LYS A 44 12.80 -0.30 -2.46
N GLU A 45 13.10 -0.54 -3.73
CA GLU A 45 12.54 0.17 -4.87
C GLU A 45 11.02 -0.02 -4.96
N GLN A 46 10.50 -1.22 -4.71
CA GLN A 46 9.05 -1.44 -4.71
C GLN A 46 8.37 -0.75 -3.54
N LEU A 47 8.99 -0.75 -2.36
CA LEU A 47 8.46 -0.02 -1.21
C LEU A 47 8.44 1.49 -1.48
N GLN A 48 9.47 2.04 -2.14
CA GLN A 48 9.51 3.46 -2.52
C GLN A 48 8.36 3.85 -3.45
N ILE A 49 8.08 3.03 -4.47
CA ILE A 49 6.96 3.28 -5.41
C ILE A 49 5.62 3.36 -4.66
N HIS A 50 5.38 2.47 -3.70
CA HIS A 50 4.14 2.49 -2.92
C HIS A 50 4.09 3.60 -1.88
N ILE A 51 5.22 4.07 -1.36
CA ILE A 51 5.26 5.27 -0.51
C ILE A 51 4.93 6.52 -1.35
N GLU A 52 5.48 6.63 -2.56
CA GLU A 52 5.13 7.71 -3.50
C GLU A 52 3.65 7.66 -3.90
N SER A 53 3.13 6.45 -4.18
CA SER A 53 1.69 6.23 -4.46
C SER A 53 0.81 6.61 -3.28
N ALA A 54 1.19 6.25 -2.06
CA ALA A 54 0.46 6.59 -0.83
C ALA A 54 0.37 8.12 -0.64
N LEU A 55 1.47 8.84 -0.85
CA LEU A 55 1.48 10.31 -0.81
C LEU A 55 0.57 10.91 -1.89
N ALA A 56 0.63 10.39 -3.12
CA ALA A 56 -0.22 10.83 -4.23
C ALA A 56 -1.71 10.53 -3.99
N ALA A 57 -2.02 9.45 -3.27
CA ALA A 57 -3.36 9.10 -2.84
C ALA A 57 -3.90 10.00 -1.72
N GLY A 58 -3.04 10.81 -1.09
CA GLY A 58 -3.41 11.75 -0.03
C GLY A 58 -3.07 11.30 1.38
N CYS A 59 -2.29 10.22 1.56
CA CYS A 59 -1.79 9.85 2.88
C CYS A 59 -0.79 10.89 3.37
N SER A 60 -0.86 11.23 4.65
CA SER A 60 0.12 12.09 5.29
C SER A 60 1.45 11.36 5.49
N PRO A 61 2.59 12.08 5.50
CA PRO A 61 3.88 11.50 5.87
C PRO A 61 3.85 10.81 7.24
N GLN A 62 3.09 11.37 8.19
CA GLN A 62 2.80 10.83 9.53
C GLN A 62 2.22 9.42 9.44
N GLU A 63 1.14 9.23 8.69
CA GLU A 63 0.44 7.96 8.58
C GLU A 63 1.34 6.87 7.99
N ILE A 64 2.14 7.23 6.99
CA ILE A 64 3.12 6.32 6.38
C ILE A 64 4.19 5.91 7.41
N THR A 65 4.73 6.90 8.14
CA THR A 65 5.73 6.66 9.20
C THR A 65 5.16 5.76 10.30
N GLU A 66 3.95 6.05 10.77
CA GLU A 66 3.27 5.29 11.84
C GLU A 66 3.04 3.85 11.41
N VAL A 67 2.52 3.61 10.19
CA VAL A 67 2.30 2.25 9.69
C VAL A 67 3.62 1.46 9.62
N ILE A 68 4.71 2.07 9.17
CA ILE A 68 6.03 1.43 9.14
C ILE A 68 6.50 1.10 10.57
N LEU A 69 6.30 2.01 11.53
CA LEU A 69 6.67 1.79 12.93
C LEU A 69 5.84 0.69 13.60
N GLN A 70 4.54 0.62 13.32
CA GLN A 70 3.65 -0.44 13.82
C GLN A 70 4.13 -1.84 13.38
N MET A 71 4.80 -1.94 12.23
CA MET A 71 5.38 -3.22 11.76
C MET A 71 6.53 -3.72 12.65
N ALA A 72 7.07 -2.91 13.58
CA ALA A 72 8.08 -3.37 14.53
C ALA A 72 7.55 -4.53 15.39
N LEU A 73 6.25 -4.52 15.70
CA LEU A 73 5.59 -5.56 16.49
C LEU A 73 5.42 -6.88 15.73
N TYR A 74 5.32 -6.82 14.40
CA TYR A 74 4.98 -7.98 13.57
C TYR A 74 6.18 -8.56 12.82
N ALA A 75 7.11 -7.71 12.39
CA ALA A 75 8.26 -8.08 11.55
C ALA A 75 9.62 -7.74 12.18
N GLY A 76 9.62 -7.06 13.33
CA GLY A 76 10.84 -6.70 14.06
C GLY A 76 11.57 -5.46 13.51
N LEU A 77 12.55 -5.01 14.27
CA LEU A 77 13.31 -3.79 13.99
C LEU A 77 14.11 -3.80 12.68
N PRO A 78 14.71 -4.93 12.21
CA PRO A 78 15.46 -4.94 10.96
C PRO A 78 14.59 -4.57 9.74
N ALA A 79 13.37 -5.12 9.68
CA ALA A 79 12.41 -4.83 8.62
C ALA A 79 12.00 -3.35 8.63
N VAL A 80 11.62 -2.83 9.80
CA VAL A 80 11.24 -1.43 9.99
C VAL A 80 12.38 -0.48 9.66
N ARG A 81 13.61 -0.77 10.09
CA ARG A 81 14.77 0.08 9.79
C ARG A 81 14.99 0.22 8.29
N ASN A 82 14.92 -0.89 7.55
CA ASN A 82 15.08 -0.86 6.10
C ASN A 82 13.95 -0.09 5.42
N ALA A 83 12.71 -0.24 5.90
CA ALA A 83 11.56 0.51 5.40
C ALA A 83 11.66 2.02 5.70
N LEU A 84 12.11 2.40 6.90
CA LEU A 84 12.35 3.81 7.25
C LEU A 84 13.43 4.45 6.38
N GLN A 85 14.46 3.69 5.97
CA GLN A 85 15.45 4.16 5.00
C GLN A 85 14.83 4.37 3.61
N ALA A 86 13.96 3.46 3.17
CA ALA A 86 13.22 3.61 1.91
C ALA A 86 12.35 4.88 1.92
N ARG A 87 11.59 5.07 3.01
CA ARG A 87 10.77 6.26 3.27
C ARG A 87 11.60 7.54 3.27
N ALA A 88 12.74 7.54 3.97
CA ALA A 88 13.60 8.72 4.08
C ALA A 88 14.11 9.19 2.71
N ASP A 89 14.48 8.26 1.82
CA ASP A 89 14.90 8.60 0.46
C ASP A 89 13.77 9.25 -0.33
N VAL A 90 12.53 8.74 -0.22
CA VAL A 90 11.35 9.32 -0.90
C VAL A 90 11.05 10.70 -0.33
N PHE A 91 11.04 10.85 0.99
CA PHE A 91 10.74 12.12 1.64
C PHE A 91 11.79 13.18 1.30
N HIS A 92 13.06 12.78 1.20
CA HIS A 92 14.13 13.67 0.75
C HIS A 92 13.89 14.17 -0.69
N ARG A 93 13.52 13.27 -1.61
CA ARG A 93 13.18 13.65 -3.00
C ARG A 93 11.95 14.55 -3.06
N ALA A 94 10.96 14.29 -2.19
CA ALA A 94 9.73 15.06 -2.08
C ALA A 94 9.86 16.35 -1.23
N GLN A 95 11.04 16.62 -0.66
CA GLN A 95 11.32 17.78 0.21
C GLN A 95 10.44 17.84 1.48
N LEU A 96 10.11 16.67 2.03
CA LEU A 96 9.31 16.51 3.25
C LEU A 96 10.23 16.36 4.48
N GLU A 97 9.83 16.90 5.63
CA GLU A 97 10.60 16.80 6.88
C GLU A 97 10.50 15.39 7.49
N GLN A 98 11.62 14.86 8.01
CA GLN A 98 11.73 13.44 8.42
C GLN A 98 10.93 13.07 9.69
N GLY A 99 10.48 14.06 10.45
CA GLY A 99 9.74 13.92 11.72
C GLY A 99 8.23 14.18 11.58
N ALA A 100 7.73 14.21 10.35
CA ALA A 100 6.32 14.18 10.04
C ALA A 100 5.78 12.76 10.19
#